data_AF-A0A933XLC1-F1
#
_entry.id   AF-A0A933XLC1-F1
#
_cell.length_a   1.000
_cell.length_b   1.000
_cell.length_c   1.000
_cell.angle_alpha   90.00
_cell.angle_beta   90.00
_cell.angle_gamma   90.00
#
_symmetry.space_group_name_H-M   'P 1'
#
loop_
_entity.id
_entity.type
_entity.pdbx_description
1 polymer ?
#
loop_
_entity_poly.entity_id
_entity_poly.type
_entity_poly.pdbx_seq_one_letter_code
_entity_poly.pdbx_strand_id
1 'polypeptide(L)' 'MEEHKLAIFEGKRIRKTIHNNEWWFSIIDVVEVLTDSSIPKRYWSDL' A
#
# COMPACT_ATOMS: atom_id res chain seq x y z
N MET A 1 -21.15 1.95 3.01
CA MET A 1 -20.23 1.31 2.06
C MET A 1 -18.93 2.07 2.14
N GLU A 2 -17.84 1.41 2.50
CA GLU A 2 -16.55 2.06 2.73
C GLU A 2 -15.87 2.29 1.37
N GLU A 3 -15.82 3.55 0.92
CA GLU A 3 -15.19 3.89 -0.36
C GLU A 3 -13.66 3.80 -0.23
N HIS A 4 -13.05 2.80 -0.86
CA HIS A 4 -11.60 2.70 -1.01
C HIS A 4 -11.09 3.83 -1.90
N LYS A 5 -10.76 4.98 -1.29
CA LYS A 5 -10.15 6.12 -1.98
C LYS A 5 -8.73 5.76 -2.38
N LEU A 6 -8.28 6.09 -3.59
CA LEU A 6 -6.91 5.79 -4.03
C LEU A 6 -5.94 6.90 -3.62
N ALA A 7 -4.69 6.56 -3.30
CA ALA A 7 -3.57 7.51 -3.31
C ALA A 7 -2.67 7.23 -4.51
N ILE A 8 -2.12 8.30 -5.10
CA ILE A 8 -1.18 8.22 -6.23
C ILE A 8 0.18 8.72 -5.74
N PHE A 9 1.22 7.92 -5.96
CA PHE A 9 2.62 8.28 -5.73
C PHE A 9 3.41 7.95 -7.00
N GLU A 10 4.03 8.97 -7.61
CA GLU A 10 4.77 8.82 -8.89
C GLU A 10 3.99 8.05 -9.99
N GLY A 11 2.67 8.28 -10.07
CA GLY A 11 1.80 7.57 -11.04
C GLY A 11 1.42 6.14 -10.64
N LYS A 12 2.04 5.58 -9.59
CA LYS A 12 1.66 4.29 -9.01
C LYS A 12 0.52 4.45 -8.00
N ARG A 13 -0.39 3.48 -7.97
CA ARG A 13 -1.59 3.49 -7.12
C ARG A 13 -1.30 2.74 -5.82
N ILE A 14 -1.57 3.38 -4.69
CA ILE A 14 -1.48 2.79 -3.36
C ILE A 14 -2.89 2.62 -2.80
N ARG A 15 -3.26 1.40 -2.41
CA ARG A 15 -4.54 1.13 -1.74
C ARG A 15 -4.53 1.75 -0.36
N LYS A 16 -5.62 2.43 -0.03
CA LYS A 16 -5.86 2.98 1.32
C LYS A 16 -7.32 2.85 1.71
N THR A 17 -7.56 2.92 3.00
CA THR A 17 -8.89 3.03 3.60
C THR A 17 -8.84 3.95 4.80
N ILE A 18 -9.98 4.49 5.19
CA ILE A 18 -10.12 5.11 6.50
C ILE A 18 -10.58 3.99 7.44
N HIS A 19 -9.90 3.79 8.55
CA HIS A 19 -10.28 2.83 9.59
C HIS A 19 -10.08 3.50 10.95
N ASN A 20 -11.12 3.47 11.79
CA ASN A 20 -11.11 4.15 13.10
C ASN A 20 -10.63 5.61 13.07
N ASN A 21 -11.05 6.36 12.05
CA ASN A 21 -10.64 7.75 11.84
C ASN A 21 -9.13 7.95 11.55
N GLU A 22 -8.43 6.88 11.20
CA GLU A 22 -7.04 6.87 10.77
C GLU A 22 -6.89 6.41 9.32
N TRP A 23 -5.80 6.84 8.68
CA TRP A 23 -5.46 6.37 7.35
C TRP A 23 -4.69 5.05 7.42
N TRP A 24 -5.23 4.04 6.78
CA TRP A 24 -4.59 2.74 6.63
C TRP A 24 -4.18 2.55 5.18
N PHE A 25 -2.96 2.05 4.96
CA PHE A 25 -2.40 1.81 3.64
C PHE A 25 -2.01 0.35 3.49
N SER A 26 -2.06 -0.16 2.25
CA SER A 26 -1.49 -1.48 1.97
C SER A 26 0.03 -1.39 2.04
N ILE A 27 0.62 -2.11 2.99
CA ILE A 27 2.08 -2.15 3.14
C ILE A 27 2.79 -2.77 1.93
N ILE A 28 2.15 -3.74 1.25
CA ILE A 28 2.69 -4.37 0.04
C ILE A 28 2.83 -3.33 -1.07
N ASP A 29 1.80 -2.51 -1.28
CA ASP A 29 1.82 -1.46 -2.30
C ASP A 29 2.88 -0.39 -1.97
N VAL A 30 3.02 -0.03 -0.68
CA VAL A 30 4.06 0.90 -0.23
C VAL A 30 5.46 0.36 -0.52
N VAL A 31 5.73 -0.91 -0.18
CA VAL A 31 7.02 -1.55 -0.45
C VAL A 31 7.29 -1.61 -1.95
N GLU A 32 6.32 -2.05 -2.76
CA GLU A 32 6.45 -2.12 -4.23
C GLU A 32 6.80 -0.76 -4.84
N VAL A 33 6.10 0.29 -4.42
CA VAL A 33 6.28 1.64 -4.94
C VAL A 33 7.65 2.21 -4.56
N LEU A 34 8.11 1.98 -3.34
CA LEU A 34 9.36 2.55 -2.84
C LEU A 34 10.62 1.77 -3.25
N THR A 35 10.48 0.47 -3.51
CA THR A 35 11.64 -0.41 -3.77
C THR A 35 11.75 -0.87 -5.21
N ASP A 36 10.73 -0.62 -6.04
CA ASP A 36 10.57 -1.23 -7.37
C ASP A 36 10.70 -2.77 -7.35
N SER A 37 10.45 -3.40 -6.19
CA SER A 37 10.59 -4.83 -6.02
C SER A 37 9.58 -5.59 -6.86
N SER A 38 10.05 -6.60 -7.58
CA SER A 38 9.19 -7.56 -8.30
C SER A 38 8.50 -8.57 -7.36
N ILE A 39 8.92 -8.64 -6.09
CA ILE A 39 8.36 -9.55 -5.07
C ILE A 39 8.16 -8.79 -3.75
N PRO A 40 7.29 -7.75 -3.70
CA PRO A 40 7.13 -6.89 -2.53
C PRO A 40 6.58 -7.64 -1.29
N LYS A 41 5.91 -8.79 -1.48
CA LYS A 41 5.41 -9.64 -0.38
C LYS A 41 6.52 -10.32 0.41
N ARG A 42 7.73 -10.46 -0.15
CA ARG A 42 8.83 -11.20 0.50
C ARG A 42 9.37 -10.53 1.75
N TYR A 43 9.15 -9.22 1.93
CA TYR A 43 9.46 -8.52 3.18
C TYR A 43 8.94 -9.32 4.40
N TRP A 44 7.77 -9.95 4.27
CA TRP A 44 7.09 -10.63 5.38
C TRP A 44 7.58 -12.07 5.56
N SER A 45 8.14 -12.66 4.50
CA SER A 45 8.61 -14.05 4.48
C SER A 45 10.05 -14.19 4.99
N ASP A 46 10.82 -13.10 4.94
CA ASP A 46 12.21 -13.05 5.40
C ASP A 46 12.34 -12.60 6.87
N LEU A 47 11.21 -12.39 7.58
CA LEU A 47 11.16 -12.00 9.00
C LEU A 47 11.04 -13.20 9.95
#